data_AF-A0ABD4THU7-F1
#
_entry.id   AF-A0ABD4THU7-F1
#
_cell.length_a   1.000
_cell.length_b   1.000
_cell.length_c   1.000
_cell.angle_alpha   90.00
_cell.angle_beta   90.00
_cell.angle_gamma   90.00
#
_symmetry.space_group_name_H-M   'P 1'
#
loop_
_entity.id
_entity.type
_entity.pdbx_description
1 polymer ?
#
loop_
_entity_poly.entity_id
_entity_poly.type
_entity_poly.pdbx_seq_one_letter_code
_entity_poly.pdbx_strand_id
1 'polypeptide(L)'
;MYMDINDLMGEILQQSTCEGCFTLDELLHYGTVHSSTGIGVSKEEKHTFFLVFSSGEPNGAMFVDEKGTLFGDSAVLRLTGREEFELFPVMTPIADALVSRCRIFEKSHLKKNGRLDIPTIGTPTRQRVGILCLTVRNGRVPLAGAHVAIRKGKVVMTSDVTDSGGRVCFRLLNGRYMCVVSDRIGERTRCIIEFHEPQVETYVDIGGTEDENR
;
A
#
# COMPACT_ATOMS: atom_id res chain seq x y z
N MET A 1 14.57 34.87 15.14
CA MET A 1 15.29 33.80 14.43
C MET A 1 14.24 32.75 14.09
N TYR A 2 13.89 32.60 12.81
CA TYR A 2 12.91 31.59 12.40
C TYR A 2 13.64 30.25 12.32
N MET A 3 13.17 29.24 13.05
CA MET A 3 13.64 27.86 12.90
C MET A 3 13.25 27.35 11.51
N ASP A 4 14.16 26.62 10.87
CA ASP A 4 13.86 25.86 9.65
C ASP A 4 12.87 24.74 10.01
N ILE A 5 11.99 24.39 9.08
CA ILE A 5 11.00 23.34 9.31
C ILE A 5 11.65 21.98 9.51
N ASN A 6 12.80 21.73 8.88
CA ASN A 6 13.57 20.51 9.09
C ASN A 6 14.13 20.42 10.51
N ASP A 7 14.57 21.54 11.09
CA ASP A 7 15.07 21.58 12.47
C ASP A 7 13.94 21.30 13.46
N LEU A 8 12.78 21.94 13.27
CA LEU A 8 11.60 21.68 14.10
C LEU A 8 11.14 20.22 14.02
N MET A 9 11.06 19.66 12.81
CA MET A 9 10.70 18.26 12.64
C MET A 9 11.76 17.35 13.25
N GLY A 10 13.04 17.68 13.11
CA GLY A 10 14.15 16.97 13.75
C GLY A 10 14.00 16.88 15.27
N GLU A 11 13.69 17.99 15.94
CA GLU A 11 13.47 18.02 17.38
C GLU A 11 12.27 17.17 17.83
N ILE A 12 11.16 17.23 17.08
CA ILE A 12 9.97 16.42 17.36
C ILE A 12 10.30 14.92 17.24
N LEU A 13 11.01 14.54 16.18
CA LEU A 13 11.35 13.14 15.90
C LEU A 13 12.39 12.59 16.88
N GLN A 14 13.33 13.41 17.38
CA GLN A 14 14.31 12.99 18.40
C GLN A 14 13.67 12.58 19.73
N GLN A 15 12.47 13.07 20.02
CA GLN A 15 11.72 12.71 21.23
C GLN A 15 10.93 11.40 21.07
N SER A 16 10.97 10.80 19.89
CA SER A 16 10.22 9.60 19.56
C SER A 16 11.14 8.47 19.10
N THR A 17 10.72 7.23 19.34
CA THR A 17 11.41 6.04 18.83
C THR A 17 10.71 5.59 17.55
N CYS A 18 11.49 5.29 16.51
CA CYS A 18 10.95 4.75 15.26
C CYS A 18 10.21 3.44 15.55
N GLU A 19 8.95 3.36 15.11
CA GLU A 19 8.07 2.21 15.29
C GLU A 19 8.24 1.18 14.16
N GLY A 20 8.68 1.62 12.97
CA GLY A 20 8.95 0.74 11.84
C GLY A 20 9.13 1.48 10.52
N CYS A 21 9.52 0.72 9.49
CA CYS A 21 9.65 1.20 8.12
C CYS A 21 8.54 0.59 7.25
N PHE A 22 7.89 1.42 6.44
CA PHE A 22 6.71 1.05 5.67
C PHE A 22 6.74 1.69 4.29
N THR A 23 6.29 0.98 3.26
CA THR A 23 5.89 1.63 2.00
C THR A 23 4.67 2.53 2.24
N LEU A 24 4.36 3.45 1.31
CA LEU A 24 3.18 4.30 1.43
C LEU A 24 1.88 3.50 1.64
N ASP A 25 1.67 2.42 0.88
CA ASP A 25 0.47 1.58 0.98
C ASP A 25 0.40 0.86 2.34
N GLU A 26 1.52 0.34 2.84
CA GLU A 26 1.61 -0.31 4.14
C GLU A 26 1.39 0.69 5.28
N LEU A 27 1.94 1.89 5.18
CA LEU A 27 1.80 2.93 6.18
C LEU A 27 0.35 3.40 6.31
N LEU A 28 -0.32 3.61 5.18
CA LEU A 28 -1.75 3.96 5.14
C LEU A 28 -2.61 2.85 5.74
N HIS A 29 -2.28 1.58 5.46
CA HIS A 29 -2.97 0.44 6.04
C HIS A 29 -2.72 0.33 7.55
N TYR A 30 -1.46 0.43 7.97
CA TYR A 30 -1.02 0.36 9.36
C TYR A 30 -1.72 1.42 10.22
N GLY A 31 -1.70 2.68 9.77
CA GLY A 31 -2.36 3.78 10.45
C GLY A 31 -3.86 3.52 10.64
N THR A 32 -4.54 3.02 9.61
CA THR A 32 -5.97 2.71 9.68
C THR A 32 -6.26 1.59 10.70
N VAL A 33 -5.45 0.54 10.73
CA VAL A 33 -5.67 -0.63 11.61
C VAL A 33 -5.39 -0.29 13.07
N HIS A 34 -4.30 0.43 13.34
CA HIS A 34 -3.83 0.70 14.70
C HIS A 34 -4.31 2.05 15.25
N SER A 35 -5.08 2.82 14.47
CA SER A 35 -5.47 4.19 14.80
C SER A 35 -4.28 5.09 15.17
N SER A 36 -3.14 4.86 14.53
CA SER A 36 -1.86 5.47 14.90
C SER A 36 -1.89 6.98 14.80
N THR A 37 -1.24 7.65 15.75
CA THR A 37 -0.96 9.09 15.72
C THR A 37 0.54 9.28 15.68
N GLY A 38 1.04 9.87 14.61
CA GLY A 38 2.46 9.78 14.28
C GLY A 38 2.84 10.57 13.04
N ILE A 39 4.13 10.53 12.72
CA ILE A 39 4.73 11.18 11.56
C ILE A 39 5.51 10.12 10.80
N GLY A 40 5.07 9.81 9.58
CA GLY A 40 5.85 9.06 8.60
C GLY A 40 6.88 9.97 7.93
N VAL A 41 8.12 9.55 7.86
CA VAL A 41 9.24 10.33 7.33
C VAL A 41 9.95 9.55 6.24
N SER A 42 10.02 10.10 5.03
CA SER A 42 10.83 9.57 3.92
C SER A 42 11.92 10.57 3.59
N LYS A 43 13.18 10.19 3.80
CA LYS A 43 14.35 11.03 3.52
C LYS A 43 15.06 10.52 2.28
N GLU A 44 15.21 11.39 1.29
CA GLU A 44 16.08 11.18 0.13
C GLU A 44 17.17 12.25 0.11
N GLU A 45 18.22 12.08 -0.71
CA GLU A 45 19.39 12.97 -0.73
C GLU A 45 19.03 14.46 -0.91
N LYS A 46 17.95 14.76 -1.63
CA LYS A 46 17.58 16.13 -2.02
C LYS A 46 16.26 16.61 -1.44
N HIS A 47 15.50 15.73 -0.81
CA HIS A 47 14.20 16.10 -0.27
C HIS A 47 13.78 15.20 0.88
N THR A 48 12.95 15.77 1.77
CA THR A 48 12.30 15.02 2.84
C THR A 48 10.79 15.15 2.72
N PHE A 49 10.11 14.02 2.84
CA PHE A 49 8.66 13.94 2.87
C PHE A 49 8.20 13.61 4.29
N PHE A 50 7.20 14.34 4.77
CA PHE A 50 6.55 14.09 6.04
C PHE A 50 5.06 13.84 5.82
N LEU A 51 4.54 12.74 6.37
CA LEU A 51 3.12 12.41 6.36
C LEU A 51 2.63 12.30 7.81
N VAL A 52 1.72 13.18 8.21
CA VAL A 52 1.21 13.28 9.58
C VAL A 52 -0.10 12.51 9.69
N PHE A 53 -0.11 11.53 10.59
CA PHE A 53 -1.26 10.73 10.95
C PHE A 53 -1.87 11.26 12.26
N SER A 54 -3.19 11.46 12.25
CA SER A 54 -3.96 11.72 13.48
C SER A 54 -5.14 10.76 13.50
N SER A 55 -5.23 9.96 14.56
CA SER A 55 -6.24 8.91 14.73
C SER A 55 -6.33 7.94 13.55
N GLY A 56 -5.18 7.52 13.03
CA GLY A 56 -5.07 6.56 11.92
C GLY A 56 -5.26 7.13 10.52
N GLU A 57 -5.60 8.42 10.41
CA GLU A 57 -5.85 9.08 9.14
C GLU A 57 -4.68 9.98 8.74
N PRO A 58 -4.21 9.91 7.48
CA PRO A 58 -3.16 10.80 6.95
C PRO A 58 -3.76 12.19 6.72
N ASN A 59 -3.72 13.03 7.74
CA ASN A 59 -4.40 14.32 7.76
C ASN A 59 -3.48 15.49 7.39
N GLY A 60 -2.16 15.29 7.37
CA GLY A 60 -1.20 16.34 7.03
C GLY A 60 -0.04 15.84 6.17
N ALA A 61 0.49 16.67 5.28
CA ALA A 61 1.67 16.36 4.48
C ALA A 61 2.59 17.57 4.29
N MET A 62 3.89 17.33 4.31
CA MET A 62 4.91 18.32 3.97
C MET A 62 5.95 17.71 3.06
N PHE A 63 6.41 18.47 2.07
CA PHE A 63 7.51 18.11 1.20
C PHE A 63 8.53 19.23 1.22
N VAL A 64 9.77 18.93 1.61
CA VAL A 64 10.84 19.90 1.75
C VAL A 64 11.95 19.55 0.79
N ASP A 65 12.33 20.49 -0.08
CA ASP A 65 13.47 20.39 -0.98
C ASP A 65 14.29 21.69 -0.97
N GLU A 66 15.34 21.76 -1.80
CA GLU A 66 16.19 22.96 -1.95
C GLU A 66 15.43 24.21 -2.41
N LYS A 67 14.22 24.06 -2.98
CA LYS A 67 13.40 25.15 -3.51
C LYS A 67 12.38 25.66 -2.48
N GLY A 68 12.21 24.95 -1.36
CA GLY A 68 11.36 25.35 -0.25
C GLY A 68 10.47 24.22 0.24
N THR A 69 9.34 24.61 0.85
CA THR A 69 8.40 23.66 1.46
C THR A 69 7.03 23.75 0.82
N LEU A 70 6.49 22.59 0.45
CA LEU A 70 5.09 22.41 0.07
C LEU A 70 4.31 21.80 1.23
N PHE A 71 3.02 22.15 1.31
CA PHE A 71 2.12 21.72 2.38
C PHE A 71 0.84 21.12 1.81
N GLY A 72 0.24 20.18 2.55
CA GLY A 72 -1.05 19.59 2.25
C GLY A 72 -1.09 18.89 0.90
N ASP A 73 -2.15 19.10 0.14
CA ASP A 73 -2.36 18.46 -1.16
C ASP A 73 -1.19 18.69 -2.13
N SER A 74 -0.58 19.88 -2.10
CA SER A 74 0.58 20.19 -2.97
C SER A 74 1.81 19.35 -2.63
N ALA A 75 2.00 19.00 -1.36
CA ALA A 75 3.03 18.06 -0.94
C ALA A 75 2.68 16.65 -1.44
N VAL A 76 1.45 16.19 -1.21
CA VAL A 76 0.99 14.85 -1.64
C VAL A 76 1.18 14.60 -3.14
N LEU A 77 1.00 15.63 -3.97
CA LEU A 77 1.22 15.52 -5.42
C LEU A 77 2.68 15.15 -5.78
N ARG A 78 3.65 15.41 -4.90
CA ARG A 78 5.06 15.04 -5.10
C ARG A 78 5.36 13.57 -4.82
N LEU A 79 4.47 12.84 -4.15
CA LEU A 79 4.64 11.41 -3.93
C LEU A 79 4.66 10.65 -5.26
N THR A 80 5.64 9.77 -5.40
CA THR A 80 5.84 8.86 -6.52
C THR A 80 5.25 7.48 -6.26
N GLY A 81 5.02 7.14 -4.98
CA GLY A 81 4.55 5.84 -4.52
C GLY A 81 5.67 4.81 -4.34
N ARG A 82 6.94 5.25 -4.37
CA ARG A 82 8.13 4.41 -4.15
C ARG A 82 8.86 4.75 -2.85
N GLU A 83 8.36 5.73 -2.12
CA GLU A 83 8.92 6.19 -0.87
C GLU A 83 8.77 5.12 0.21
N GLU A 84 9.83 4.94 1.00
CA GLU A 84 9.81 4.20 2.25
C GLU A 84 9.77 5.20 3.40
N PHE A 85 8.85 4.97 4.34
CA PHE A 85 8.57 5.84 5.45
C PHE A 85 8.95 5.18 6.76
N GLU A 86 9.77 5.86 7.55
CA GLU A 86 9.95 5.59 8.96
C GLU A 86 8.81 6.23 9.76
N LEU A 87 8.07 5.46 10.54
CA LEU A 87 6.97 5.97 11.36
C LEU A 87 7.45 6.30 12.76
N PHE A 88 7.21 7.54 13.20
CA PHE A 88 7.50 8.01 14.54
C PHE A 88 6.19 8.37 15.26
N PRO A 89 5.80 7.65 16.31
CA PRO A 89 4.66 8.01 17.15
C PRO A 89 4.85 9.40 17.76
N VAL A 90 3.82 10.22 17.78
CA VAL A 90 3.86 11.52 18.47
C VAL A 90 2.61 11.74 19.28
N MET A 91 2.69 12.63 20.27
CA MET A 91 1.50 13.01 21.05
C MET A 91 0.46 13.69 20.16
N THR A 92 -0.83 13.39 20.38
CA THR A 92 -1.95 13.95 19.61
C THR A 92 -1.93 15.48 19.48
N PRO A 93 -1.64 16.27 20.52
CA PRO A 93 -1.56 17.73 20.37
C PRO A 93 -0.50 18.20 19.38
N ILE A 94 0.61 17.46 19.25
CA ILE A 94 1.69 17.76 18.29
C ILE A 94 1.20 17.45 16.87
N ALA A 95 0.61 16.27 16.67
CA ALA A 95 0.06 15.89 15.37
C ALA A 95 -1.02 16.87 14.90
N ASP A 96 -1.96 17.25 15.79
CA ASP A 96 -3.05 18.17 15.44
C ASP A 96 -2.54 19.58 15.13
N ALA A 97 -1.53 20.06 15.88
CA ALA A 97 -0.87 21.32 15.59
C ALA A 97 -0.19 21.32 14.21
N LEU A 98 0.47 20.22 13.83
CA LEU A 98 1.07 20.07 12.50
C LEU A 98 -0.01 20.02 11.41
N VAL A 99 -1.04 19.18 11.58
CA VAL A 99 -2.17 19.05 10.65
C VAL A 99 -2.83 20.39 10.39
N SER A 100 -2.95 21.26 11.40
CA SER A 100 -3.54 22.60 11.22
C SER A 100 -2.81 23.46 10.17
N ARG A 101 -1.52 23.20 9.94
CA ARG A 101 -0.68 23.94 8.99
C ARG A 101 -0.45 23.22 7.68
N CYS A 102 -0.61 21.90 7.64
CA CYS A 102 -0.26 21.08 6.48
C CYS A 102 -1.38 20.16 6.03
N ARG A 103 -2.63 20.54 6.30
CA ARG A 103 -3.81 19.70 6.09
C ARG A 103 -3.93 19.19 4.66
N ILE A 104 -4.21 17.89 4.54
CA ILE A 104 -4.62 17.25 3.30
C ILE A 104 -6.14 17.32 3.23
N PHE A 105 -6.68 17.96 2.21
CA PHE A 105 -8.12 17.98 1.97
C PHE A 105 -8.53 16.82 1.07
N GLU A 106 -7.75 16.56 0.02
CA GLU A 106 -8.04 15.55 -0.99
C GLU A 106 -7.22 14.28 -0.75
N LYS A 107 -7.68 13.47 0.23
CA LYS A 107 -7.08 12.16 0.56
C LYS A 107 -7.06 11.18 -0.61
N SER A 108 -7.85 11.44 -1.66
CA SER A 108 -7.80 10.70 -2.93
C SER A 108 -6.42 10.78 -3.59
N HIS A 109 -5.66 11.84 -3.38
CA HIS A 109 -4.31 12.00 -3.92
C HIS A 109 -3.27 11.06 -3.29
N LEU A 110 -3.52 10.59 -2.05
CA LEU A 110 -2.70 9.58 -1.37
C LEU A 110 -2.96 8.19 -1.91
N LYS A 111 -4.15 7.96 -2.49
CA LYS A 111 -4.45 6.76 -3.25
C LYS A 111 -3.77 6.87 -4.60
N LYS A 112 -2.45 6.72 -4.59
CA LYS A 112 -1.66 6.41 -5.78
C LYS A 112 -2.03 4.98 -6.18
N ASN A 113 -3.27 4.78 -6.62
CA ASN A 113 -3.72 3.55 -7.25
C ASN A 113 -2.62 3.19 -8.24
N GLY A 114 -1.90 2.08 -8.01
CA GLY A 114 -0.86 1.62 -8.90
C GLY A 114 -1.41 1.68 -10.32
N ARG A 115 -0.96 2.70 -11.07
CA ARG A 115 -1.37 3.02 -12.44
C ARG A 115 -2.86 2.71 -12.72
N LEU A 116 -3.75 3.62 -12.33
CA LEU A 116 -4.78 3.98 -13.31
C LEU A 116 -4.02 4.74 -14.40
N ASP A 117 -3.66 4.00 -15.45
CA ASP A 117 -2.91 4.47 -16.61
C ASP A 117 -3.38 5.88 -17.01
N ILE A 118 -2.57 6.90 -16.73
CA ILE A 118 -2.60 8.10 -17.56
C ILE A 118 -2.27 7.58 -18.95
N PRO A 119 -3.18 7.66 -19.94
CA PRO A 119 -2.85 7.22 -21.29
C PRO A 119 -1.65 8.04 -21.75
N THR A 120 -0.51 7.37 -21.91
CA THR A 120 0.67 7.99 -22.48
C THR A 120 0.32 8.26 -23.95
N ILE A 121 0.40 9.51 -24.40
CA ILE A 121 0.31 9.81 -25.84
C ILE A 121 1.62 9.28 -26.45
N GLY A 122 1.51 8.09 -27.01
CA GLY A 122 2.59 7.22 -27.47
C GLY A 122 2.08 5.78 -27.39
N THR A 123 2.38 4.93 -28.38
CA THR A 123 1.77 3.61 -28.52
C THR A 123 1.69 2.86 -27.18
N PRO A 124 0.48 2.57 -26.66
CA PRO A 124 0.34 1.92 -25.37
C PRO A 124 1.09 0.59 -25.43
N THR A 125 1.77 0.20 -24.36
CA THR A 125 2.05 -1.22 -24.12
C THR A 125 0.69 -1.90 -24.17
N ARG A 126 0.33 -2.45 -25.33
CA ARG A 126 -1.01 -2.98 -25.63
C ARG A 126 -1.41 -3.83 -24.42
N GLN A 127 -2.51 -3.48 -23.76
CA GLN A 127 -3.11 -4.37 -22.79
C GLN A 127 -3.43 -5.66 -23.54
N ARG A 128 -2.67 -6.71 -23.25
CA ARG A 128 -2.78 -8.00 -23.93
C ARG A 128 -3.53 -8.92 -22.99
N VAL A 129 -4.49 -9.64 -23.57
CA VAL A 129 -5.16 -10.72 -22.88
C VAL A 129 -4.14 -11.84 -22.66
N GLY A 130 -3.94 -12.23 -21.40
CA GLY A 130 -3.12 -13.35 -20.96
C GLY A 130 -3.91 -14.35 -20.13
N ILE A 131 -3.25 -15.45 -19.77
CA ILE A 131 -3.79 -16.52 -18.92
C ILE A 131 -3.02 -16.54 -17.60
N LEU A 132 -3.72 -16.25 -16.50
CA LEU A 132 -3.20 -16.38 -15.15
C LEU A 132 -3.65 -17.72 -14.57
N CYS A 133 -2.72 -18.64 -14.34
CA CYS A 133 -3.00 -19.91 -13.66
C CYS A 133 -2.45 -19.88 -12.24
N LEU A 134 -3.31 -20.20 -11.27
CA LEU A 134 -3.00 -20.24 -9.85
C LEU A 134 -3.10 -21.67 -9.36
N THR A 135 -2.10 -22.12 -8.59
CA THR A 135 -2.20 -23.34 -7.80
C THR A 135 -2.32 -22.97 -6.33
N VAL A 136 -3.49 -23.19 -5.75
CA VAL A 136 -3.77 -22.97 -4.33
C VAL A 136 -3.30 -24.19 -3.55
N ARG A 137 -2.56 -23.96 -2.48
CA ARG A 137 -2.02 -25.01 -1.61
C ARG A 137 -2.17 -24.63 -0.14
N ASN A 138 -2.43 -25.63 0.71
CA ASN A 138 -2.28 -25.52 2.14
C ASN A 138 -0.94 -26.19 2.52
N GLY A 139 0.11 -25.37 2.71
CA GLY A 139 1.48 -25.85 2.83
C GLY A 139 1.92 -26.55 1.55
N ARG A 140 2.20 -27.87 1.62
CA ARG A 140 2.63 -28.66 0.45
C ARG A 140 1.48 -29.36 -0.30
N VAL A 141 0.24 -29.29 0.21
CA VAL A 141 -0.89 -30.03 -0.35
C VAL A 141 -1.76 -29.11 -1.20
N PRO A 142 -1.98 -29.41 -2.49
CA PRO A 142 -2.92 -28.63 -3.31
C PRO A 142 -4.33 -28.67 -2.74
N LEU A 143 -4.99 -27.51 -2.69
CA LEU A 143 -6.32 -27.39 -2.11
C LEU A 143 -7.39 -27.39 -3.21
N ALA A 144 -8.13 -28.49 -3.33
CA ALA A 144 -9.24 -28.63 -4.27
C ALA A 144 -10.56 -28.05 -3.74
N GLY A 145 -11.31 -27.36 -4.59
CA GLY A 145 -12.61 -26.78 -4.23
C GLY A 145 -12.53 -25.46 -3.46
N ALA A 146 -11.36 -24.82 -3.39
CA ALA A 146 -11.20 -23.44 -2.92
C ALA A 146 -11.79 -22.46 -3.95
N HIS A 147 -12.54 -21.47 -3.48
CA HIS A 147 -13.10 -20.42 -4.31
C HIS A 147 -12.10 -19.28 -4.46
N VAL A 148 -11.71 -18.97 -5.69
CA VAL A 148 -10.71 -17.95 -6.01
C VAL A 148 -11.39 -16.79 -6.74
N ALA A 149 -11.24 -15.58 -6.21
CA ALA A 149 -11.79 -14.36 -6.81
C ALA A 149 -10.68 -13.36 -7.12
N ILE A 150 -10.66 -12.87 -8.36
CA ILE A 150 -9.74 -11.84 -8.82
C ILE A 150 -10.47 -10.49 -8.79
N ARG A 151 -9.89 -9.51 -8.09
CA ARG A 151 -10.47 -8.19 -7.87
C ARG A 151 -9.55 -7.08 -8.34
N LYS A 152 -10.16 -5.99 -8.80
CA LYS A 152 -9.51 -4.70 -9.01
C LYS A 152 -10.24 -3.67 -8.16
N GLY A 153 -9.61 -3.24 -7.07
CA GLY A 153 -10.27 -2.45 -6.03
C GLY A 153 -11.46 -3.19 -5.41
N LYS A 154 -12.65 -2.57 -5.44
CA LYS A 154 -13.89 -3.15 -4.89
C LYS A 154 -14.63 -4.09 -5.87
N VAL A 155 -14.20 -4.17 -7.12
CA VAL A 155 -14.91 -4.91 -8.18
C VAL A 155 -14.28 -6.30 -8.34
N VAL A 156 -15.12 -7.34 -8.35
CA VAL A 156 -14.73 -8.70 -8.75
C VAL A 156 -14.72 -8.76 -10.27
N MET A 157 -13.56 -9.04 -10.85
CA MET A 157 -13.37 -9.14 -12.30
C MET A 157 -13.75 -10.53 -12.80
N THR A 158 -13.37 -11.55 -12.04
CA THR A 158 -13.67 -12.96 -12.33
C THR A 158 -13.50 -13.79 -11.06
N SER A 159 -14.11 -14.96 -11.02
CA SER A 159 -13.98 -15.93 -9.94
C SER A 159 -14.23 -17.33 -10.46
N ASP A 160 -13.55 -18.32 -9.90
CA ASP A 160 -13.72 -19.72 -10.24
C ASP A 160 -13.24 -20.60 -9.06
N VAL A 161 -13.48 -21.90 -9.15
CA VAL A 161 -13.16 -22.88 -8.12
C VAL A 161 -12.00 -23.75 -8.58
N THR A 162 -11.07 -24.02 -7.67
CA THR A 162 -9.90 -24.87 -7.94
C THR A 162 -10.29 -26.32 -8.26
N ASP A 163 -9.60 -26.90 -9.23
CA ASP A 163 -9.75 -28.30 -9.65
C ASP A 163 -9.15 -29.30 -8.63
N SER A 164 -9.18 -30.59 -8.96
CA SER A 164 -8.62 -31.66 -8.12
C SER A 164 -7.11 -31.52 -7.82
N GLY A 165 -6.39 -30.75 -8.63
CA GLY A 165 -4.97 -30.42 -8.44
C GLY A 165 -4.76 -29.05 -7.77
N GLY A 166 -5.81 -28.44 -7.22
CA GLY A 166 -5.75 -27.12 -6.61
C GLY A 166 -5.55 -25.98 -7.61
N ARG A 167 -5.73 -26.22 -8.92
CA ARG A 167 -5.42 -25.27 -9.98
C ARG A 167 -6.68 -24.54 -10.47
N VAL A 168 -6.52 -23.27 -10.82
CA VAL A 168 -7.54 -22.45 -11.48
C VAL A 168 -6.87 -21.52 -12.49
N CYS A 169 -7.50 -21.24 -13.62
CA CYS A 169 -6.93 -20.37 -14.66
C CYS A 169 -7.93 -19.30 -15.11
N PHE A 170 -7.46 -18.07 -15.23
CA PHE A 170 -8.27 -16.92 -15.60
C PHE A 170 -7.72 -16.25 -16.85
N ARG A 171 -8.61 -15.88 -17.77
CA ARG A 171 -8.25 -15.06 -18.92
C ARG A 171 -8.46 -13.58 -18.59
N LEU A 172 -7.37 -12.83 -18.45
CA LEU A 172 -7.37 -11.46 -17.92
C LEU A 172 -6.48 -10.55 -18.76
N LEU A 173 -6.66 -9.23 -18.64
CA LEU A 173 -5.72 -8.26 -19.19
C LEU A 173 -4.50 -8.15 -18.27
N ASN A 174 -3.29 -8.12 -18.84
CA ASN A 174 -2.07 -7.92 -18.06
C ASN A 174 -2.17 -6.73 -17.10
N GLY A 175 -1.80 -6.97 -15.85
CA GLY A 175 -1.97 -6.00 -14.78
C GLY A 175 -1.84 -6.59 -13.37
N ARG A 176 -2.05 -5.72 -12.39
CA ARG A 176 -2.00 -6.02 -10.95
C ARG A 176 -3.40 -6.24 -10.41
N TYR A 177 -3.60 -7.33 -9.67
CA TYR A 177 -4.89 -7.74 -9.13
C TYR A 177 -4.78 -8.17 -7.67
N MET A 178 -5.89 -8.04 -6.95
CA MET A 178 -6.07 -8.65 -5.65
C MET A 178 -6.70 -10.03 -5.83
N CYS A 179 -5.99 -11.08 -5.49
CA CYS A 179 -6.51 -12.43 -5.43
C CYS A 179 -7.05 -12.70 -4.02
N VAL A 180 -8.28 -13.21 -3.95
CA VAL A 180 -8.92 -13.62 -2.71
C VAL A 180 -9.26 -15.09 -2.82
N VAL A 181 -8.63 -15.91 -1.98
CA VAL A 181 -8.91 -17.34 -1.87
C VAL A 181 -9.77 -17.55 -0.63
N SER A 182 -10.95 -18.15 -0.84
CA SER A 182 -11.84 -18.59 0.23
C SER A 182 -11.84 -20.12 0.27
N ASP A 183 -11.52 -20.71 1.42
CA ASP A 183 -11.63 -22.14 1.62
C ASP A 183 -13.08 -22.58 1.92
N ARG A 184 -13.30 -23.88 2.19
CA ARG A 184 -14.65 -24.41 2.51
C ARG A 184 -15.14 -24.01 3.90
N ILE A 185 -14.25 -23.54 4.77
CA ILE A 185 -14.53 -23.15 6.16
C ILE A 185 -14.84 -21.64 6.23
N GLY A 186 -14.53 -20.89 5.17
CA GLY A 186 -14.82 -19.47 5.01
C GLY A 186 -13.61 -18.57 5.27
N GLU A 187 -12.44 -19.12 5.51
CA GLU A 187 -11.20 -18.37 5.71
C GLU A 187 -10.75 -17.71 4.41
N ARG A 188 -10.35 -16.45 4.48
CA ARG A 188 -10.06 -15.61 3.31
C ARG A 188 -8.61 -15.19 3.29
N THR A 189 -7.80 -15.86 2.48
CA THR A 189 -6.44 -15.41 2.17
C THR A 189 -6.48 -14.38 1.05
N ARG A 190 -5.70 -13.30 1.18
CA ARG A 190 -5.59 -12.25 0.18
C ARG A 190 -4.13 -12.09 -0.24
N CYS A 191 -3.87 -12.11 -1.53
CA CYS A 191 -2.53 -11.85 -2.07
C CYS A 191 -2.60 -10.96 -3.31
N ILE A 192 -1.53 -10.21 -3.53
CA ILE A 192 -1.37 -9.37 -4.71
C ILE A 192 -0.71 -10.21 -5.79
N ILE A 193 -1.29 -10.18 -6.99
CA ILE A 193 -0.75 -10.88 -8.16
C ILE A 193 -0.50 -9.86 -9.25
N GLU A 194 0.76 -9.81 -9.69
CA GLU A 194 1.20 -9.05 -10.85
C GLU A 194 1.45 -10.02 -11.99
N PHE A 195 0.78 -9.78 -13.12
CA PHE A 195 1.04 -10.58 -14.31
C PHE A 195 1.24 -9.66 -15.51
N HIS A 196 2.43 -9.78 -16.11
CA HIS A 196 2.86 -8.96 -17.24
C HIS A 196 3.11 -9.79 -18.50
N GLU A 197 3.19 -11.11 -18.37
CA GLU A 197 3.45 -12.06 -19.44
C GLU A 197 2.15 -12.69 -19.99
N PRO A 198 2.16 -13.25 -21.22
CA PRO A 198 0.99 -13.88 -21.82
C PRO A 198 0.45 -15.08 -21.04
N GLN A 199 1.32 -15.76 -20.30
CA GLN A 199 0.96 -16.88 -19.43
C GLN A 199 1.81 -16.79 -18.16
N VAL A 200 1.16 -16.81 -17.00
CA VAL A 200 1.83 -16.81 -15.70
C VAL A 200 1.28 -17.96 -14.87
N GLU A 201 2.17 -18.78 -14.33
CA GLU A 201 1.85 -19.81 -13.36
C GLU A 201 2.42 -19.40 -12.01
N THR A 202 1.58 -19.31 -10.98
CA THR A 202 2.02 -18.94 -9.64
C THR A 202 1.29 -19.73 -8.57
N TYR A 203 1.91 -19.79 -7.38
CA TYR A 203 1.40 -20.55 -6.24
C TYR A 203 0.84 -19.59 -5.20
N VAL A 204 -0.30 -19.97 -4.62
CA VAL A 204 -0.88 -19.26 -3.46
C VAL A 204 -0.90 -20.22 -2.29
N ASP A 205 -0.09 -19.92 -1.27
CA ASP A 205 -0.13 -20.64 -0.01
C ASP A 205 -1.15 -20.01 0.93
N ILE A 206 -1.96 -20.84 1.57
CA ILE A 206 -2.94 -20.43 2.57
C ILE A 206 -2.54 -20.87 3.99
N GLY A 207 -1.38 -21.53 4.17
CA GLY A 207 -0.88 -22.01 5.46
C GLY A 207 0.22 -21.13 6.05
N GLY A 208 -0.05 -20.52 7.21
CA GLY A 208 0.94 -19.82 8.03
C GLY A 208 0.34 -18.88 9.08
N THR A 209 -0.34 -19.44 10.10
CA THR A 209 -0.30 -18.83 11.43
C THR A 209 1.13 -19.01 11.96
N GLU A 210 1.90 -17.94 12.03
CA GLU A 210 3.01 -17.88 12.98
C GLU A 210 2.40 -17.79 14.38
N ASP A 211 2.07 -18.95 14.97
CA ASP A 211 2.00 -19.08 16.42
C ASP A 211 3.44 -19.00 16.96
N GLU A 212 3.97 -17.78 17.05
CA GLU A 212 4.97 -17.45 18.06
C GLU A 212 4.26 -17.06 19.36
N ASN A 213 4.00 -18.03 20.23
CA ASN A 213 4.56 -18.07 21.59
C ASN A 213 3.76 -18.97 22.54
N ARG A 214 4.48 -20.03 22.96
CA ARG A 214 4.65 -20.53 24.33
C ARG A 214 3.49 -21.21 25.06
#